data_AF-A0A1G7BXR5-F1
#
_entry.id   AF-A0A1G7BXR5-F1
#
_cell.length_a   1.000
_cell.length_b   1.000
_cell.length_c   1.000
_cell.angle_alpha   90.00
_cell.angle_beta   90.00
_cell.angle_gamma   90.00
#
_symmetry.space_group_name_H-M   'P 1'
#
loop_
_entity.id
_entity.type
_entity.pdbx_description
1 polymer ?
#
loop_
_entity_poly.entity_id
_entity_poly.type
_entity_poly.pdbx_seq_one_letter_code
_entity_poly.pdbx_strand_id
1 'polypeptide(L)'
;MGTASIHEGVRRMRFSDLLDRTEAKELTQEAASEVLGISVRTFQRWAERYEAEGDDGLVDRRLGRRSPRRAPEEELERMLALYRDKYA
;
A
#
# COMPACT_ATOMS: atom_id res chain seq x y z
N MET A 1 -7.77 1.47 -12.94
CA MET A 1 -7.07 1.62 -11.65
C MET A 1 -7.70 0.66 -10.66
N GLY A 2 -6.93 -0.22 -10.04
CA GLY A 2 -7.46 -1.17 -9.06
C GLY A 2 -7.66 -0.50 -7.70
N THR A 3 -8.53 -1.05 -6.85
CA THR A 3 -8.77 -0.55 -5.49
C THR A 3 -7.47 -0.40 -4.68
N ALA A 4 -6.52 -1.32 -4.86
CA ALA A 4 -5.23 -1.29 -4.19
C ALA A 4 -4.36 -0.07 -4.58
N SER A 5 -4.35 0.36 -5.85
CA SER A 5 -3.61 1.54 -6.27
C SER A 5 -4.23 2.84 -5.73
N ILE A 6 -5.55 2.86 -5.55
CA ILE A 6 -6.25 4.00 -4.94
C ILE A 6 -5.86 4.11 -3.45
N HIS A 7 -5.90 3.00 -2.72
CA HIS A 7 -5.50 2.97 -1.32
C HIS A 7 -4.04 3.37 -1.11
N GLU A 8 -3.13 2.93 -1.98
CA GLU A 8 -1.74 3.36 -1.94
C GLU A 8 -1.60 4.87 -2.10
N GLY A 9 -2.27 5.45 -3.11
CA GLY A 9 -2.24 6.90 -3.35
C GLY A 9 -2.76 7.70 -2.16
N VAL A 10 -3.90 7.29 -1.58
CA VAL A 10 -4.47 7.93 -0.38
C VAL A 10 -3.53 7.82 0.81
N ARG A 11 -2.89 6.66 1.01
CA ARG A 11 -1.93 6.45 2.09
C ARG A 11 -0.71 7.35 1.94
N ARG A 12 -0.17 7.50 0.72
CA ARG A 12 0.98 8.37 0.44
C ARG A 12 0.65 9.83 0.77
N MET A 13 -0.47 10.33 0.24
CA MET A 13 -0.96 11.69 0.50
C MET A 13 -1.20 11.94 2.00
N ARG A 14 -1.81 10.99 2.71
CA ARG A 14 -2.04 11.10 4.16
C ARG A 14 -0.73 11.07 4.94
N PHE A 15 0.22 10.24 4.54
CA PHE A 15 1.50 10.12 5.23
C PHE A 15 2.33 11.40 5.10
N SER A 16 2.43 11.99 3.89
CA SER A 16 3.20 13.23 3.68
C SER A 16 2.64 14.39 4.52
N ASP A 17 1.31 14.60 4.52
CA ASP A 17 0.65 15.62 5.35
C ASP A 17 0.94 15.43 6.85
N LEU A 18 0.88 14.18 7.33
CA LEU A 18 1.16 13.88 8.73
C LEU A 18 2.65 14.02 9.06
N LEU A 19 3.55 13.70 8.15
CA LEU A 19 4.98 13.91 8.32
C LEU A 19 5.28 15.41 8.45
N ASP A 20 4.78 16.23 7.54
CA ASP A 20 4.96 17.69 7.56
C ASP A 20 4.49 18.30 8.90
N ARG A 21 3.34 17.85 9.41
CA ARG A 21 2.79 18.30 10.71
C ARG A 21 3.61 17.80 11.90
N THR A 22 4.22 16.62 11.81
CA THR A 22 5.15 16.15 12.85
C THR A 22 6.46 16.92 12.84
N GLU A 23 6.98 17.28 11.68
CA GLU A 23 8.19 18.11 11.53
C GLU A 23 7.97 19.54 12.02
N ALA A 24 6.78 20.09 11.75
CA ALA A 24 6.31 21.37 12.30
C ALA A 24 6.04 21.34 13.82
N LYS A 25 6.17 20.17 14.46
CA LYS A 25 5.87 19.93 15.89
C LYS A 25 4.42 20.22 16.29
N GLU A 26 3.50 20.18 15.32
CA GLU A 26 2.06 20.34 15.55
C GLU A 26 1.40 19.01 15.96
N LEU A 27 2.08 17.89 15.68
CA LEU A 27 1.61 16.54 15.96
C LEU A 27 2.78 15.65 16.42
N THR A 28 2.53 14.70 17.32
CA THR A 28 3.55 13.70 17.67
C THR A 28 3.55 12.56 16.64
N GLN A 29 4.69 11.89 16.47
CA GLN A 29 4.75 10.68 15.63
C GLN A 29 3.82 9.57 16.12
N GLU A 30 3.57 9.51 17.43
CA GLU A 30 2.58 8.60 18.03
C GLU A 30 1.18 8.88 17.49
N ALA A 31 0.69 10.12 17.65
CA ALA A 31 -0.62 10.51 17.16
C ALA A 31 -0.75 10.38 15.64
N ALA A 32 0.29 10.73 14.88
CA ALA A 32 0.33 10.55 13.43
C ALA A 32 0.20 9.06 13.03
N SER A 33 0.88 8.17 13.76
CA SER A 33 0.81 6.73 13.50
C SER A 33 -0.57 6.13 13.82
N GLU A 34 -1.23 6.63 14.87
CA GLU A 34 -2.61 6.26 15.21
C GLU A 34 -3.60 6.67 14.12
N VAL A 35 -3.48 7.89 13.58
CA VAL A 35 -4.33 8.38 12.47
C VAL A 35 -4.20 7.48 11.23
N LEU A 36 -3.00 6.94 10.98
CA LEU A 36 -2.75 6.00 9.87
C LEU A 36 -3.08 4.55 10.21
N GLY A 37 -3.41 4.22 11.47
CA GLY A 37 -3.65 2.86 11.92
C GLY A 37 -2.40 1.96 11.84
N ILE A 38 -1.20 2.53 12.01
CA ILE A 38 0.08 1.81 11.96
C ILE A 38 0.84 2.00 13.28
N SER A 39 1.85 1.17 13.51
CA SER A 39 2.77 1.38 14.63
C SER A 39 3.68 2.61 14.40
N VAL A 40 4.12 3.25 15.47
CA VAL A 40 5.13 4.33 15.44
C VAL A 40 6.39 3.90 14.69
N ARG A 41 6.84 2.65 14.91
CA ARG A 41 8.02 2.10 14.21
C ARG A 41 7.81 2.02 12.69
N THR A 42 6.59 1.74 12.25
CA THR A 42 6.24 1.75 10.82
C THR A 42 6.27 3.17 10.28
N PHE A 43 5.73 4.14 11.04
CA PHE A 43 5.78 5.56 10.69
C PHE A 43 7.22 6.05 10.50
N GLN A 44 8.10 5.77 11.47
CA GLN A 44 9.53 6.13 11.41
C GLN A 44 10.24 5.52 10.20
N ARG A 45 10.04 4.23 9.93
CA ARG A 45 10.58 3.58 8.72
C ARG A 45 10.06 4.15 7.41
N TRP A 46 8.85 4.71 7.43
CA TRP A 46 8.30 5.37 6.25
C TRP A 46 8.92 6.75 6.11
N ALA A 47 9.15 7.47 7.21
CA ALA A 47 9.84 8.76 7.21
C ALA A 47 11.27 8.61 6.68
N GLU A 48 12.04 7.64 7.19
CA GLU A 48 13.41 7.34 6.71
C GLU A 48 13.44 7.07 5.20
N ARG A 49 12.47 6.30 4.68
CA ARG A 49 12.38 6.00 3.24
C ARG A 49 11.92 7.19 2.42
N TYR A 50 11.00 8.00 2.96
CA TYR A 50 10.52 9.21 2.32
C TYR A 50 11.61 10.27 2.26
N GLU A 51 12.44 10.40 3.29
CA GLU A 51 13.59 11.29 3.27
C GLU A 51 14.64 10.86 2.24
N ALA A 52 14.86 9.54 2.08
CA ALA A 52 15.82 9.01 1.12
C ALA A 52 15.33 8.98 -0.34
N GLU A 53 14.07 8.63 -0.58
CA GLU A 53 13.51 8.31 -1.89
C GLU A 53 12.31 9.20 -2.28
N GLY A 54 11.87 10.11 -1.40
CA GLY A 54 10.64 10.89 -1.59
C GLY A 54 9.39 9.99 -1.64
N ASP A 55 8.45 10.37 -2.51
CA ASP A 55 7.21 9.63 -2.75
C ASP A 55 7.44 8.17 -3.17
N ASP A 56 8.53 7.89 -3.89
CA ASP A 56 8.87 6.56 -4.38
C ASP A 56 9.20 5.59 -3.22
N GLY A 57 9.70 6.10 -2.10
CA GLY A 57 9.97 5.32 -0.89
C GLY A 57 8.71 4.72 -0.26
N LEU A 58 7.54 5.25 -0.62
CA LEU A 58 6.23 4.81 -0.12
C LEU A 58 5.45 3.96 -1.12
N VAL A 59 6.01 3.68 -2.29
CA VAL A 59 5.40 2.76 -3.27
C VAL A 59 5.49 1.32 -2.76
N ASP A 60 4.35 0.62 -2.75
CA ASP A 60 4.29 -0.83 -2.58
C ASP A 60 4.70 -1.50 -3.89
N ARG A 61 5.96 -1.94 -3.92
CA ARG A 61 6.59 -2.63 -5.05
C ARG A 61 5.92 -3.95 -5.43
N ARG A 62 4.96 -4.45 -4.64
CA ARG A 62 4.13 -5.63 -4.97
C ARG A 62 2.98 -5.27 -5.90
N LEU A 63 2.48 -4.05 -5.85
CA LEU A 63 1.36 -3.62 -6.69
C LEU A 63 1.77 -3.64 -8.17
N GLY A 64 0.82 -4.04 -9.01
CA GLY A 64 1.05 -4.18 -10.45
C GLY A 64 1.88 -5.40 -10.87
N ARG A 65 2.44 -6.17 -9.94
CA ARG A 65 3.18 -7.41 -10.25
C ARG A 65 2.31 -8.64 -10.07
N ARG A 66 2.39 -9.55 -11.05
CA ARG A 66 1.81 -10.90 -10.93
C ARG A 66 2.56 -11.63 -9.81
N SER A 67 1.83 -12.29 -8.91
CA SER A 67 2.44 -13.12 -7.86
C SER A 67 3.31 -14.22 -8.51
N PRO A 68 4.51 -14.50 -7.99
CA PRO A 68 5.34 -15.61 -8.48
C PRO A 68 4.68 -16.98 -8.27
N ARG A 69 3.66 -17.06 -7.40
CA ARG A 69 2.88 -18.28 -7.15
C ARG A 69 1.60 -18.35 -7.99
N ARG A 70 1.35 -17.39 -8.87
CA ARG A 70 0.14 -17.38 -9.72
C ARG A 70 0.20 -18.58 -10.68
N ALA A 71 -0.90 -19.32 -10.77
CA ALA A 71 -1.03 -20.42 -11.73
C ALA A 71 -0.91 -19.90 -13.19
N PRO A 72 -0.50 -20.75 -14.14
CA PRO A 72 -0.51 -20.40 -15.56
C PRO A 72 -1.88 -19.92 -16.03
N GLU A 73 -1.89 -19.05 -17.05
CA GLU A 73 -3.12 -18.43 -17.57
C GLU A 73 -4.13 -19.50 -18.02
N GLU A 74 -3.67 -20.56 -18.68
CA GLU A 74 -4.48 -21.70 -19.12
C GLU A 74 -5.20 -22.41 -17.97
N GLU A 75 -4.51 -22.61 -16.83
CA GLU A 75 -5.10 -23.27 -15.66
C GLU A 75 -6.18 -22.39 -15.01
N LEU A 76 -5.94 -21.08 -14.97
CA LEU A 76 -6.94 -20.12 -14.49
C LEU A 76 -8.17 -20.09 -15.38
N GLU A 77 -7.99 -20.13 -16.71
CA GLU A 77 -9.11 -20.19 -17.66
C GLU A 77 -9.93 -21.49 -17.51
N ARG A 78 -9.25 -22.64 -17.39
CA ARG A 78 -9.91 -23.92 -17.09
C ARG A 78 -10.74 -23.85 -15.81
N MET A 79 -10.16 -23.34 -14.72
CA MET A 79 -10.84 -23.17 -13.44
C MET A 79 -12.07 -22.26 -13.57
N LEU A 80 -11.94 -21.11 -14.24
CA LEU A 80 -13.03 -20.15 -14.43
C LEU A 80 -14.16 -20.71 -15.32
N ALA A 81 -13.83 -21.48 -16.35
CA ALA A 81 -14.83 -22.18 -17.16
C ALA A 81 -15.62 -23.18 -16.31
N LEU A 82 -14.93 -24.05 -15.56
CA LEU A 82 -15.57 -25.03 -14.68
C LEU A 82 -16.45 -24.38 -13.61
N TYR A 83 -16.01 -23.24 -13.05
CA TYR A 83 -16.81 -22.49 -12.09
C TYR A 83 -18.11 -21.97 -12.71
N ARG A 84 -18.02 -21.35 -13.90
CA ARG A 84 -19.19 -20.85 -14.63
C ARG A 84 -20.15 -21.97 -15.02
N ASP A 85 -19.64 -23.10 -15.50
CA ASP A 85 -20.48 -24.20 -15.97
C ASP A 85 -21.21 -24.93 -14.84
N LYS A 86 -20.64 -24.96 -13.63
CA LYS A 86 -21.21 -25.72 -12.49
C LYS A 86 -21.92 -24.89 -11.45
N TYR A 87 -21.60 -23.60 -11.33
CA TYR A 87 -22.01 -22.79 -10.17
C TYR A 87 -22.50 -21.38 -10.50
N ALA A 88 -22.45 -20.92 -11.75
CA ALA A 88 -23.07 -19.66 -12.16
C ALA A 88 -24.53 -19.87 -12.60
#